data_AF-A0A7Z0LF26-F1
#
_entry.id   AF-A0A7Z0LF26-F1
#
_cell.length_a   1.000
_cell.length_b   1.000
_cell.length_c   1.000
_cell.angle_alpha   90.00
_cell.angle_beta   90.00
_cell.angle_gamma   90.00
#
_symmetry.space_group_name_H-M   'P 1'
#
loop_
_entity.id
_entity.type
_entity.pdbx_description
1 polymer ?
#
loop_
_entity_poly.entity_id
_entity_poly.type
_entity_poly.pdbx_seq_one_letter_code
_entity_poly.pdbx_strand_id
1 'polypeptide(L)'
;DDVIDQVDIVMLLRVHHERHGIAGEANFAAEEYHQQYGLTQSRYDKLKDEAIVMHPAPVNRGVEIKSDLVEAPKSRIFKQMENGMYLRMAVISALLK
;
A
#
# COMPACT_ATOMS: atom_id res chain seq x y z
N ASP A 1 0.11 1.00 15.52
CA ASP A 1 -0.10 2.46 15.70
C ASP A 1 1.06 3.15 16.37
N ASP A 2 1.73 2.49 17.31
CA ASP A 2 2.83 3.02 18.15
C ASP A 2 4.02 3.64 17.42
N VAL A 3 4.19 3.37 16.12
CA VAL A 3 5.32 3.85 15.31
C VAL A 3 4.89 4.73 14.13
N ILE A 4 3.60 4.96 13.94
CA ILE A 4 3.09 5.59 12.71
C ILE A 4 3.58 7.04 12.54
N ASP A 5 3.89 7.72 13.63
CA ASP A 5 4.44 9.07 13.69
C ASP A 5 5.98 9.12 13.56
N GLN A 6 6.64 7.96 13.58
CA GLN A 6 8.10 7.83 13.55
C GLN A 6 8.64 7.31 12.22
N VAL A 7 7.78 6.78 11.36
CA VAL A 7 8.17 6.20 10.07
C VAL A 7 8.27 7.25 8.96
N ASP A 8 9.21 7.03 8.04
CA ASP A 8 9.37 7.85 6.83
C ASP A 8 8.64 7.26 5.62
N ILE A 9 8.44 5.94 5.61
CA ILE A 9 7.79 5.22 4.51
C ILE A 9 6.81 4.20 5.08
N VAL A 10 5.55 4.28 4.64
CA VAL A 10 4.54 3.25 4.89
C VAL A 10 4.33 2.47 3.60
N MET A 11 4.78 1.22 3.58
CA MET A 11 4.57 0.30 2.46
C MET A 11 3.44 -0.67 2.79
N LEU A 12 2.30 -0.46 2.14
CA LEU A 12 1.13 -1.32 2.28
C LEU A 12 1.19 -2.46 1.28
N LEU A 13 0.50 -3.56 1.59
CA LEU A 13 0.39 -4.73 0.74
C LEU A 13 -1.07 -5.11 0.54
N ARG A 14 -1.35 -5.73 -0.60
CA ARG A 14 -2.67 -6.26 -0.91
C ARG A 14 -2.97 -7.46 -0.03
N VAL A 15 -4.16 -7.51 0.55
CA VAL A 15 -4.67 -8.76 1.13
C VAL A 15 -5.00 -9.74 0.00
N HIS A 16 -4.28 -10.85 -0.06
CA HIS A 16 -4.42 -11.87 -1.11
C HIS A 16 -5.38 -12.99 -0.68
N HIS A 17 -6.69 -12.72 -0.73
CA HIS A 17 -7.74 -13.70 -0.40
C HIS A 17 -7.56 -15.04 -1.11
N GLU A 18 -7.16 -14.98 -2.38
CA GLU A 18 -6.99 -16.15 -3.24
C GLU A 18 -5.88 -17.12 -2.77
N ARG A 19 -5.05 -16.72 -1.79
CA ARG A 19 -3.96 -17.53 -1.26
C ARG A 19 -4.23 -18.11 0.13
N HIS A 20 -5.33 -17.73 0.78
CA HIS A 20 -5.61 -18.11 2.17
C HIS A 20 -6.45 -19.40 2.31
N GLY A 21 -6.93 -19.96 1.20
CA GLY A 21 -7.79 -21.14 1.19
C GLY A 21 -9.19 -20.87 1.78
N ILE A 22 -10.08 -21.86 1.67
CA ILE A 22 -11.51 -21.70 1.98
C ILE A 22 -11.76 -21.23 3.42
N ALA A 23 -11.01 -21.75 4.39
CA ALA A 23 -11.18 -21.40 5.81
C ALA A 23 -10.65 -20.01 6.17
N GLY A 24 -9.60 -19.52 5.49
CA GLY A 24 -9.06 -18.18 5.69
C GLY A 24 -9.92 -17.10 5.04
N GLU A 25 -10.62 -17.44 3.96
CA GLU A 25 -11.51 -16.52 3.25
C GLU A 25 -12.88 -16.39 3.94
N ALA A 26 -13.43 -17.48 4.49
CA ALA A 26 -14.72 -17.48 5.19
C ALA A 26 -14.76 -16.58 6.44
N ASN A 27 -13.62 -16.33 7.09
CA ASN A 27 -13.51 -15.53 8.30
C ASN A 27 -12.98 -14.11 8.05
N PHE A 28 -12.78 -13.70 6.80
CA PHE A 28 -12.21 -12.40 6.51
C PHE A 28 -13.27 -11.29 6.56
N ALA A 29 -13.14 -10.40 7.55
CA ALA A 29 -13.91 -9.16 7.64
C ALA A 29 -13.05 -7.96 7.20
N ALA A 30 -13.35 -7.42 6.02
CA ALA A 30 -12.64 -6.28 5.43
C ALA A 30 -12.59 -5.06 6.37
N GLU A 31 -13.71 -4.74 7.03
CA GLU A 31 -13.81 -3.59 7.92
C GLU A 31 -12.97 -3.77 9.19
N GLU A 32 -12.99 -4.96 9.78
CA GLU A 32 -12.16 -5.28 10.96
C GLU A 32 -10.68 -5.23 10.61
N TYR A 33 -10.29 -5.79 9.45
CA TYR A 33 -8.94 -5.69 8.94
C TYR A 33 -8.54 -4.23 8.72
N HIS A 34 -9.42 -3.40 8.14
CA HIS A 34 -9.13 -2.00 7.90
C HIS A 34 -8.89 -1.23 9.21
N GLN A 35 -9.72 -1.47 10.23
CA GLN A 35 -9.55 -0.86 11.54
C GLN A 35 -8.27 -1.33 12.24
N GLN A 36 -7.94 -2.63 12.17
CA GLN A 36 -6.78 -3.18 12.88
C GLN A 36 -5.45 -2.89 12.15
N TYR A 37 -5.41 -3.06 10.82
CA TYR A 37 -4.17 -3.08 10.04
C TYR A 37 -4.13 -2.11 8.86
N GLY A 38 -5.28 -1.62 8.40
CA GLY A 38 -5.34 -0.70 7.26
C GLY A 38 -4.82 0.71 7.54
N LEU A 39 -4.41 1.42 6.51
CA LEU A 39 -4.12 2.86 6.61
C LEU A 39 -5.44 3.65 6.63
N THR A 40 -5.88 3.99 7.85
CA THR A 40 -7.05 4.84 8.10
C THR A 40 -6.69 6.32 8.01
N GLN A 41 -7.71 7.19 7.97
CA GLN A 41 -7.50 8.65 8.02
C GLN A 41 -6.69 9.07 9.25
N SER A 42 -7.06 8.55 10.43
CA SER A 42 -6.37 8.87 11.69
C SER A 42 -4.91 8.46 11.72
N ARG A 43 -4.54 7.38 11.01
CA ARG A 43 -3.15 6.93 10.87
C ARG A 43 -2.39 7.80 9.88
N TYR A 44 -3.03 8.16 8.77
CA TYR A 44 -2.47 9.05 7.76
C TYR A 44 -2.14 10.45 8.33
N ASP A 45 -3.04 11.00 9.12
CA ASP A 45 -2.89 12.34 9.70
C ASP A 45 -1.74 12.42 10.72
N LYS A 46 -1.29 11.27 11.26
CA LYS A 46 -0.14 11.17 12.17
C LYS A 46 1.20 11.01 11.47
N LEU A 47 1.21 10.74 10.17
CA LEU A 47 2.45 10.59 9.42
C LEU A 47 3.25 11.90 9.46
N LYS A 48 4.58 11.80 9.53
CA LYS A 48 5.47 12.96 9.33
C LYS A 48 5.15 13.69 8.02
N ASP A 49 5.47 14.97 7.95
CA ASP A 49 5.16 15.80 6.77
C ASP A 49 5.84 15.29 5.50
N GLU A 50 7.08 14.82 5.64
CA GLU A 50 7.92 14.25 4.59
C GLU A 50 7.67 12.76 4.31
N ALA A 51 6.87 12.08 5.15
CA ALA A 51 6.63 10.65 4.99
C ALA A 51 5.82 10.35 3.72
N ILE A 52 6.06 9.18 3.12
CA ILE A 52 5.36 8.73 1.92
C ILE A 52 4.62 7.41 2.12
N VAL A 53 3.53 7.25 1.37
CA VAL A 53 2.75 6.00 1.31
C VAL A 53 2.99 5.30 -0.01
N MET A 54 3.30 4.01 0.06
CA MET A 54 3.61 3.15 -1.08
C MET A 54 2.74 1.90 -1.07
N HIS A 55 2.43 1.36 -2.25
CA HIS A 55 1.71 0.10 -2.42
C HIS A 55 2.03 -0.51 -3.80
N PRO A 56 2.34 -1.82 -3.91
CA PRO A 56 2.77 -2.44 -5.18
C PRO A 56 1.64 -2.61 -6.21
N ALA A 57 0.38 -2.46 -5.78
CA ALA A 57 -0.85 -2.61 -6.56
C ALA A 57 -1.11 -4.06 -7.04
N PRO A 58 -2.37 -4.41 -7.41
CA PRO A 58 -3.60 -3.62 -7.32
C PRO A 58 -4.02 -3.39 -5.86
N VAL A 59 -4.71 -2.27 -5.61
CA VAL A 59 -5.18 -1.87 -4.26
C VAL A 59 -6.61 -2.35 -4.04
N ASN A 60 -6.89 -2.97 -2.89
CA ASN A 60 -8.24 -3.20 -2.37
C ASN A 60 -8.66 -1.99 -1.52
N ARG A 61 -9.36 -1.05 -2.15
CA ARG A 61 -9.86 0.17 -1.48
C ARG A 61 -10.81 -0.21 -0.34
N GLY A 62 -10.60 0.39 0.84
CA GLY A 62 -11.38 0.10 2.03
C GLY A 62 -10.91 -1.12 2.83
N VAL A 63 -9.82 -1.79 2.40
CA VAL A 63 -9.21 -2.92 3.12
C VAL A 63 -7.87 -2.49 3.71
N GLU A 64 -6.77 -2.55 2.96
CA GLU A 64 -5.46 -2.09 3.42
C GLU A 64 -5.30 -0.57 3.43
N ILE A 65 -6.14 0.18 2.69
CA ILE A 65 -6.07 1.64 2.60
C ILE A 65 -7.45 2.26 2.40
N LYS A 66 -7.71 3.38 3.09
CA LYS A 66 -8.93 4.17 2.86
C LYS A 66 -8.90 4.74 1.43
N SER A 67 -10.04 4.66 0.72
CA SER A 67 -10.12 4.99 -0.71
C SER A 67 -9.50 6.34 -1.07
N ASP A 68 -9.82 7.40 -0.33
CA ASP A 68 -9.37 8.76 -0.64
C ASP A 68 -7.85 8.95 -0.43
N LEU A 69 -7.21 8.05 0.31
CA LEU A 69 -5.77 8.11 0.59
C LEU A 69 -4.90 7.54 -0.53
N VAL A 70 -5.49 6.82 -1.50
CA VAL A 70 -4.76 6.27 -2.65
C VAL A 70 -4.09 7.37 -3.47
N GLU A 71 -4.73 8.53 -3.57
CA GLU A 71 -4.28 9.69 -4.36
C GLU A 71 -3.96 10.91 -3.49
N ALA A 72 -3.90 10.72 -2.18
CA ALA A 72 -3.59 11.81 -1.25
C ALA A 72 -2.15 12.33 -1.45
N PRO A 73 -1.82 13.55 -1.00
CA PRO A 73 -0.54 14.20 -1.30
C PRO A 73 0.73 13.40 -0.94
N LYS A 74 0.70 12.65 0.16
CA LYS A 74 1.80 11.75 0.60
C LYS A 74 1.86 10.42 -0.18
N SER A 75 0.89 10.10 -1.03
CA SER A 75 0.86 8.86 -1.81
C SER A 75 1.87 8.89 -2.96
N ARG A 76 2.55 7.76 -3.16
CA ARG A 76 3.44 7.51 -4.30
C ARG A 76 3.02 6.29 -5.11
N ILE A 77 1.80 5.76 -4.90
CA ILE A 77 1.32 4.53 -5.56
C ILE A 77 1.37 4.66 -7.09
N PHE A 78 0.77 5.72 -7.66
CA PHE A 78 0.84 5.94 -9.11
C PHE A 78 2.25 6.28 -9.59
N LYS A 79 3.04 6.98 -8.77
CA LYS A 79 4.45 7.26 -9.09
C LYS A 79 5.28 5.98 -9.16
N GLN A 80 4.99 4.96 -8.35
CA GLN A 80 5.64 3.64 -8.43
C GLN A 80 5.36 2.96 -9.76
N MET A 81 4.13 3.06 -10.29
CA MET A 81 3.78 2.48 -11.58
C MET A 81 4.59 3.12 -12.72
N GLU A 82 4.70 4.45 -12.72
CA GLU A 82 5.53 5.22 -13.66
C GLU A 82 7.01 4.82 -13.53
N ASN A 83 7.55 4.83 -12.32
CA ASN A 83 8.94 4.44 -12.05
C ASN A 83 9.23 3.00 -12.49
N GLY A 84 8.25 2.10 -12.38
CA GLY A 84 8.38 0.72 -12.82
C GLY A 84 8.61 0.59 -14.33
N MET A 85 8.11 1.51 -15.15
CA MET A 85 8.40 1.51 -16.60
C MET A 85 9.90 1.78 -16.82
N TYR A 86 10.44 2.85 -16.24
CA TYR A 86 11.84 3.23 -16.38
C TYR A 86 12.79 2.17 -15.82
N LEU A 87 12.45 1.58 -14.66
CA LEU A 87 13.22 0.49 -14.07
C LEU A 87 13.30 -0.71 -15.04
N ARG A 88 12.19 -1.12 -15.65
CA ARG A 88 12.16 -2.25 -16.59
C ARG A 88 12.96 -1.95 -17.85
N MET A 89 12.91 -0.73 -18.38
CA MET A 89 13.77 -0.31 -19.50
C MET A 89 15.26 -0.44 -19.14
N ALA A 90 15.65 0.00 -17.94
CA ALA A 90 17.03 -0.11 -17.46
C ALA A 90 17.47 -1.57 -17.29
N VAL A 91 16.61 -2.43 -16.73
CA VAL A 91 16.87 -3.87 -16.59
C VAL A 91 17.05 -4.53 -17.96
N ILE A 92 16.16 -4.27 -18.92
CA ILE A 92 16.28 -4.81 -20.29
C ILE A 92 17.58 -4.33 -20.94
N SER A 93 17.90 -3.03 -20.82
CA SER A 93 19.16 -2.50 -21.35
C SER A 93 20.39 -3.15 -20.72
N ALA A 94 20.36 -3.46 -19.42
CA ALA A 94 21.46 -4.12 -18.73
C ALA A 94 21.63 -5.59 -19.16
N LEU A 95 20.53 -6.28 -19.46
CA LEU A 95 20.55 -7.68 -19.90
C LEU A 95 20.96 -7.86 -21.37
N LEU A 96 20.77 -6.84 -22.20
CA LEU A 96 21.11 -6.85 -23.63
C LEU A 96 22.48 -6.22 -23.95
N LYS A 97 23.19 -5.70 -22.94
CA LYS A 97 24.57 -5.23 -23.05
C LYS A 97 25.54 -6.40 -22.92
#